data_AF-A0A819Z6J2-F1
#
_entry.id   AF-A0A819Z6J2-F1
#
_cell.length_a   1.000
_cell.length_b   1.000
_cell.length_c   1.000
_cell.angle_alpha   90.00
_cell.angle_beta   90.00
_cell.angle_gamma   90.00
#
_symmetry.space_group_name_H-M   'P 1'
#
loop_
_entity.id
_entity.type
_entity.pdbx_description
1 polymer ?
#
loop_
_entity_poly.entity_id
_entity_poly.type
_entity_poly.pdbx_seq_one_letter_code
_entity_poly.pdbx_strand_id
1 'polypeptide(L)'
;PGNLKWSTTGITIIGNGYGKRSDQLQYPEGLFIEPKTQILYVADASNNRIQKRYPSGEIKTAAGQANGAGGSTPNKLYSPGHVFADENENLFVADMMNQRIQYWEKDSKHGKTVAGNGSDGSALNEFNRPYKVLLDSKKNIIVADLDNERITRWASTYDPKTSAGTIIAGGNGAGLNPYQLNAPTGLYLDEPNNILYISNEESHSVTQWEMDTYGNRNIYAGIPGRPGNSPAQLMGPEGLTLDKYGNLYITDCMNHRIQMFCPNSVYGITIAGTGQIGNGNYDVIVQAQSGTGKTKTFILAVLQQLDVDCKDYQALILVPTRELAQRIHRVVLALGEYINVTCHACTGGVNVREDMKCLEANVQVVVSISGRIYDMLKRSALRSENIKMFIFDKADELLSRGFNEQIYDVFTMMPENVQVILLSITMLADVLEVATKFMNNPVKILFNREEQTLEDIRQFYVTALSIGRSGRFDRKGAPINVVTNNDRHILRDIEQFYNAQIQEMPLDGPDLI
;
A
#
# COMPACT_ATOMS: atom_id res chain seq x y z
N PRO A 1 -23.85 3.98 -11.79
CA PRO A 1 -22.50 3.76 -11.19
C PRO A 1 -22.18 2.30 -10.78
N GLY A 2 -23.09 1.33 -10.91
CA GLY A 2 -22.98 0.04 -10.19
C GLY A 2 -22.25 -1.15 -10.83
N ASN A 3 -21.46 -0.99 -11.91
CA ASN A 3 -20.85 -2.16 -12.59
C ASN A 3 -19.37 -2.00 -13.00
N LEU A 4 -18.67 -0.94 -12.61
CA LEU A 4 -17.22 -0.87 -12.78
C LEU A 4 -16.56 -1.71 -11.68
N LYS A 5 -16.33 -3.00 -11.97
CA LYS A 5 -15.47 -3.85 -11.15
C LYS A 5 -14.02 -3.64 -11.59
N TRP A 6 -13.28 -2.87 -10.80
CA TRP A 6 -11.84 -2.73 -10.96
C TRP A 6 -11.14 -4.02 -10.54
N SER A 7 -10.05 -4.37 -11.22
CA SER A 7 -9.18 -5.45 -10.74
C SER A 7 -8.63 -5.08 -9.37
N THR A 8 -8.68 -6.02 -8.42
CA THR A 8 -8.06 -5.84 -7.10
C THR A 8 -6.55 -6.06 -7.14
N THR A 9 -5.99 -6.41 -8.30
CA THR A 9 -4.56 -6.63 -8.52
C THR A 9 -4.05 -5.77 -9.68
N GLY A 10 -2.94 -5.06 -9.43
CA GLY A 10 -2.20 -4.37 -10.46
C GLY A 10 -1.23 -5.32 -11.18
N ILE A 11 -0.93 -5.04 -12.43
CA ILE A 11 0.12 -5.72 -13.19
C ILE A 11 1.22 -4.72 -13.55
N THR A 12 2.48 -5.12 -13.44
CA THR A 12 3.60 -4.31 -13.93
C THR A 12 3.62 -4.36 -15.45
N ILE A 13 3.35 -3.23 -16.10
CA ILE A 13 3.36 -3.13 -17.57
C ILE A 13 4.77 -2.77 -18.07
N ILE A 14 5.50 -1.93 -17.34
CA ILE A 14 6.87 -1.48 -17.67
C ILE A 14 7.62 -1.14 -16.37
N GLY A 15 8.94 -1.37 -16.34
CA GLY A 15 9.78 -1.07 -15.18
C GLY A 15 10.02 -2.27 -14.25
N ASN A 16 10.92 -3.18 -14.65
CA ASN A 16 11.37 -4.34 -13.89
C ASN A 16 12.53 -3.97 -12.93
N GLY A 17 12.34 -2.93 -12.13
CA GLY A 17 13.30 -2.43 -11.15
C GLY A 17 14.11 -1.21 -11.58
N TYR A 18 14.98 -0.78 -10.68
CA TYR A 18 15.79 0.44 -10.78
C TYR A 18 17.01 0.22 -11.70
N GLY A 19 17.17 1.05 -12.73
CA GLY A 19 18.37 1.02 -13.56
C GLY A 19 18.18 1.59 -14.97
N LYS A 20 19.14 1.30 -15.85
CA LYS A 20 19.27 1.89 -17.20
C LYS A 20 18.94 0.94 -18.34
N ARG A 21 18.70 -0.34 -18.06
CA ARG A 21 18.29 -1.31 -19.08
C ARG A 21 16.97 -0.88 -19.73
N SER A 22 16.65 -1.40 -20.91
CA SER A 22 15.41 -1.06 -21.62
C SER A 22 14.16 -1.44 -20.83
N ASP A 23 14.23 -2.51 -20.02
CA ASP A 23 13.14 -2.96 -19.17
C ASP A 23 13.12 -2.30 -17.78
N GLN A 24 14.10 -1.46 -17.45
CA GLN A 24 14.22 -0.77 -16.15
C GLN A 24 13.90 0.72 -16.27
N LEU A 25 13.48 1.31 -15.16
CA LEU A 25 13.19 2.74 -15.05
C LEU A 25 13.91 3.33 -13.83
N GLN A 26 14.15 4.64 -13.86
CA GLN A 26 14.77 5.37 -12.76
C GLN A 26 14.04 6.70 -12.57
N TYR A 27 13.28 6.81 -11.47
CA TYR A 27 12.40 7.95 -11.18
C TYR A 27 11.52 8.34 -12.38
N PRO A 28 10.60 7.47 -12.82
CA PRO A 28 9.66 7.84 -13.89
C PRO A 28 8.67 8.88 -13.38
N GLU A 29 8.46 9.95 -14.17
CA GLU A 29 7.62 11.11 -13.79
C GLU A 29 6.28 11.10 -14.54
N GLY A 30 6.33 10.99 -15.87
CA GLY A 30 5.16 11.08 -16.74
C GLY A 30 4.90 9.81 -17.54
N LEU A 31 3.62 9.56 -17.85
CA LEU A 31 3.21 8.50 -18.75
C LEU A 31 2.12 8.97 -19.71
N PHE A 32 2.09 8.38 -20.90
CA PHE A 32 1.02 8.60 -21.88
C PHE A 32 0.76 7.32 -22.67
N ILE A 33 -0.51 7.01 -22.90
CA ILE A 33 -0.93 5.89 -23.75
C ILE A 33 -1.63 6.46 -24.96
N GLU A 34 -1.12 6.20 -26.16
CA GLU A 34 -1.79 6.66 -27.38
C GLU A 34 -3.05 5.82 -27.62
N PRO A 35 -4.25 6.43 -27.67
CA PRO A 35 -5.51 5.69 -27.62
C PRO A 35 -5.75 4.70 -28.77
N LYS A 36 -5.22 4.94 -29.98
CA LYS A 36 -5.49 4.09 -31.15
C LYS A 36 -4.53 2.89 -31.23
N THR A 37 -3.24 3.13 -31.05
CA THR A 37 -2.13 2.19 -31.17
C THR A 37 -1.85 1.44 -29.87
N GLN A 38 -2.33 1.97 -28.73
CA GLN A 38 -2.09 1.43 -27.39
C GLN A 38 -0.60 1.37 -27.02
N ILE A 39 0.24 2.19 -27.65
CA ILE A 39 1.65 2.32 -27.29
C ILE A 39 1.74 3.15 -26.01
N LEU A 40 2.43 2.60 -25.01
CA LEU A 40 2.72 3.27 -23.75
C LEU A 40 4.05 4.01 -23.85
N TYR A 41 4.07 5.29 -23.50
CA TYR A 41 5.26 6.12 -23.39
C TYR A 41 5.48 6.49 -21.92
N VAL A 42 6.73 6.45 -21.47
CA VAL A 42 7.13 6.79 -20.09
C VAL A 42 8.32 7.72 -20.12
N ALA A 43 8.23 8.82 -19.38
CA ALA A 43 9.35 9.71 -19.12
C ALA A 43 10.22 9.12 -18.00
N ASP A 44 11.35 8.54 -18.38
CA ASP A 44 12.32 7.90 -17.50
C ASP A 44 13.32 8.98 -17.05
N ALA A 45 12.90 9.81 -16.09
CA ALA A 45 13.47 11.14 -15.88
C ALA A 45 14.95 11.11 -15.49
N SER A 46 15.33 10.29 -14.51
CA SER A 46 16.74 10.19 -14.10
C SER A 46 17.63 9.52 -15.16
N ASN A 47 17.03 8.78 -16.09
CA ASN A 47 17.71 8.25 -17.26
C ASN A 47 17.61 9.17 -18.49
N ASN A 48 17.09 10.39 -18.36
CA ASN A 48 17.11 11.41 -19.42
C ASN A 48 16.59 10.92 -20.78
N ARG A 49 15.55 10.09 -20.77
CA ARG A 49 15.01 9.47 -21.99
C ARG A 49 13.51 9.25 -21.87
N ILE A 50 12.85 9.11 -23.02
CA ILE A 50 11.50 8.59 -23.10
C ILE A 50 11.57 7.14 -23.56
N GLN A 51 10.96 6.23 -22.80
CA GLN A 51 10.77 4.84 -23.18
C GLN A 51 9.40 4.67 -23.83
N LYS A 52 9.31 3.87 -24.90
CA LYS A 52 8.04 3.41 -25.47
C LYS A 52 7.93 1.90 -25.42
N ARG A 53 6.75 1.41 -25.05
CA ARG A 53 6.42 -0.02 -25.00
C ARG A 53 5.24 -0.29 -25.93
N TYR A 54 5.46 -1.20 -26.87
CA TYR A 54 4.42 -1.67 -27.77
C TYR A 54 3.46 -2.64 -27.06
N PRO A 55 2.23 -2.82 -27.57
CA PRO A 55 1.32 -3.86 -27.07
C PRO A 55 1.94 -5.27 -27.08
N SER A 56 2.87 -5.55 -28.00
CA SER A 56 3.64 -6.79 -28.07
C SER A 56 4.58 -7.03 -26.89
N GLY A 57 4.84 -6.01 -26.07
CA GLY A 57 5.80 -6.05 -24.96
C GLY A 57 7.20 -5.57 -25.32
N GLU A 58 7.48 -5.29 -26.59
CA GLU A 58 8.76 -4.71 -27.01
C GLU A 58 8.94 -3.30 -26.42
N ILE A 59 10.11 -3.02 -25.84
CA ILE A 59 10.46 -1.71 -25.27
C ILE A 59 11.62 -1.10 -26.06
N LYS A 60 11.48 0.18 -26.42
CA LYS A 60 12.50 0.98 -27.13
C LYS A 60 12.63 2.37 -26.53
N THR A 61 13.79 2.99 -26.73
CA THR A 61 13.93 4.44 -26.48
C THR A 61 13.27 5.21 -27.63
N ALA A 62 12.35 6.10 -27.29
CA ALA A 62 11.57 6.90 -28.23
C ALA A 62 12.15 8.31 -28.42
N ALA A 63 12.76 8.87 -27.38
CA ALA A 63 13.45 10.16 -27.41
C ALA A 63 14.60 10.18 -26.38
N GLY A 64 15.61 11.01 -26.63
CA GLY A 64 16.85 11.06 -25.84
C GLY A 64 17.82 9.92 -26.21
N GLN A 65 18.81 9.68 -25.33
CA GLN A 65 19.84 8.67 -25.57
C GLN A 65 19.51 7.35 -24.88
N ALA A 66 19.68 6.23 -25.57
CA ALA A 66 19.37 4.90 -25.01
C ALA A 66 20.20 4.55 -23.76
N ASN A 67 21.44 5.05 -23.67
CA ASN A 67 22.32 4.90 -22.50
C ASN A 67 21.98 5.86 -21.33
N GLY A 68 20.97 6.71 -21.52
CA GLY A 68 20.51 7.71 -20.57
C GLY A 68 21.44 8.90 -20.35
N ALA A 69 22.33 9.19 -21.31
CA ALA A 69 23.19 10.35 -21.27
C ALA A 69 22.38 11.66 -21.46
N GLY A 70 22.25 12.43 -20.38
CA GLY A 70 21.58 13.72 -20.39
C GLY A 70 22.39 14.85 -21.06
N GLY A 71 21.70 15.95 -21.37
CA GLY A 71 22.29 17.19 -21.89
C GLY A 71 21.30 18.04 -22.68
N SER A 72 21.80 19.14 -23.25
CA SER A 72 20.98 20.15 -23.96
C SER A 72 21.02 20.07 -25.49
N THR A 73 21.87 19.20 -26.07
CA THR A 73 21.92 19.00 -27.53
C THR A 73 20.60 18.41 -28.05
N PRO A 74 20.23 18.62 -29.33
CA PRO A 74 18.92 18.18 -29.86
C PRO A 74 18.65 16.67 -29.75
N ASN A 75 19.69 15.83 -29.63
CA ASN A 75 19.55 14.39 -29.44
C ASN A 75 19.49 13.95 -27.97
N LYS A 76 19.48 14.89 -27.03
CA LYS A 76 19.50 14.65 -25.59
C LYS A 76 18.33 15.35 -24.90
N LEU A 77 17.95 14.80 -23.76
CA LEU A 77 17.00 15.38 -22.81
C LEU A 77 17.71 15.56 -21.49
N TYR A 78 17.11 16.30 -20.57
CA TYR A 78 17.57 16.40 -19.20
C TYR A 78 16.38 16.42 -18.24
N SER A 79 16.25 15.34 -17.48
CA SER A 79 15.14 15.07 -16.56
C SER A 79 13.75 15.32 -17.16
N PRO A 80 13.36 14.62 -18.25
CA PRO A 80 12.06 14.85 -18.87
C PRO A 80 10.90 14.58 -17.90
N GLY A 81 9.93 15.49 -17.81
CA GLY A 81 8.79 15.38 -16.89
C GLY A 81 7.59 14.64 -17.47
N HIS A 82 7.27 14.89 -18.74
CA HIS A 82 6.11 14.30 -19.40
C HIS A 82 6.33 14.12 -20.90
N VAL A 83 5.57 13.20 -21.50
CA VAL A 83 5.51 12.98 -22.94
C VAL A 83 4.06 12.91 -23.40
N PHE A 84 3.75 13.58 -24.51
CA PHE A 84 2.52 13.38 -25.27
C PHE A 84 2.89 12.82 -26.64
N ALA A 85 2.14 11.86 -27.16
CA ALA A 85 2.34 11.32 -28.50
C ALA A 85 1.09 11.55 -29.37
N ASP A 86 1.28 11.96 -30.62
CA ASP A 86 0.20 12.02 -31.59
C ASP A 86 -0.05 10.65 -32.27
N GLU A 87 -1.08 10.57 -33.10
CA GLU A 87 -1.47 9.35 -33.82
C GLU A 87 -0.41 8.83 -34.82
N ASN A 88 0.61 9.65 -35.14
CA ASN A 88 1.72 9.30 -36.02
C ASN A 88 2.99 8.93 -35.24
N GLU A 89 2.89 8.74 -33.92
CA GLU A 89 4.01 8.53 -32.98
C GLU A 89 5.00 9.71 -32.91
N ASN A 90 4.59 10.93 -33.28
CA ASN A 90 5.41 12.10 -33.02
C ASN A 90 5.25 12.52 -31.56
N LEU A 91 6.35 12.87 -30.91
CA LEU A 91 6.40 13.09 -29.47
C LEU A 91 6.58 14.57 -29.15
N PHE A 92 5.87 15.02 -28.13
CA PHE A 92 6.07 16.31 -27.48
C PHE A 92 6.55 16.01 -26.07
N VAL A 93 7.79 16.38 -25.78
CA VAL A 93 8.48 16.03 -24.53
C VAL A 93 8.75 17.29 -23.74
N ALA A 94 8.30 17.32 -22.50
CA ALA A 94 8.66 18.34 -21.54
C ALA A 94 10.09 18.07 -21.05
N ASP A 95 11.05 18.77 -21.63
CA ASP A 95 12.48 18.66 -21.35
C ASP A 95 12.81 19.58 -20.16
N MET A 96 12.31 19.18 -18.99
CA MET A 96 12.11 20.04 -17.81
C MET A 96 13.34 20.83 -17.41
N MET A 97 14.50 20.19 -17.29
CA MET A 97 15.73 20.87 -16.85
C MET A 97 16.45 21.63 -17.98
N ASN A 98 15.98 21.50 -19.23
CA ASN A 98 16.43 22.32 -20.35
C ASN A 98 15.41 23.42 -20.70
N GLN A 99 14.38 23.64 -19.86
CA GLN A 99 13.43 24.77 -19.98
C GLN A 99 12.76 24.90 -21.34
N ARG A 100 12.35 23.76 -21.93
CA ARG A 100 11.77 23.72 -23.27
C ARG A 100 10.84 22.53 -23.46
N ILE A 101 9.99 22.62 -24.48
CA ILE A 101 9.29 21.46 -25.05
C ILE A 101 9.99 21.05 -26.35
N GLN A 102 10.36 19.78 -26.46
CA GLN A 102 10.92 19.21 -27.69
C GLN A 102 9.88 18.40 -28.46
N TYR A 103 9.78 18.65 -29.76
CA TYR A 103 9.10 17.83 -30.73
C TYR A 103 10.06 16.82 -31.35
N TRP A 104 9.70 15.54 -31.33
CA TRP A 104 10.43 14.46 -31.95
C TRP A 104 9.56 13.80 -33.00
N GLU A 105 9.94 13.94 -34.26
CA GLU A 105 9.32 13.18 -35.34
C GLU A 105 9.59 11.69 -35.13
N LYS A 106 8.63 10.84 -35.51
CA LYS A 106 8.77 9.38 -35.40
C LYS A 106 10.13 8.91 -35.94
N ASP A 107 10.81 8.10 -35.13
CA ASP A 107 12.12 7.51 -35.40
C ASP A 107 13.29 8.52 -35.62
N SER A 108 13.07 9.81 -35.38
CA SER A 108 14.12 10.82 -35.41
C SER A 108 15.11 10.63 -34.26
N LYS A 109 16.39 10.90 -34.53
CA LYS A 109 17.46 10.93 -33.51
C LYS A 109 17.62 12.30 -32.84
N HIS A 110 16.90 13.31 -33.32
CA HIS A 110 17.00 14.68 -32.84
C HIS A 110 15.61 15.27 -32.66
N GLY A 111 15.39 15.93 -31.54
CA GLY A 111 14.23 16.77 -31.31
C GLY A 111 14.43 18.19 -31.84
N LYS A 112 13.32 18.92 -31.94
CA LYS A 112 13.24 20.32 -32.30
C LYS A 112 12.52 21.06 -31.18
N THR A 113 13.05 22.17 -30.70
CA THR A 113 12.31 23.00 -29.74
C THR A 113 11.05 23.56 -30.39
N VAL A 114 9.91 23.41 -29.73
CA VAL A 114 8.59 23.89 -30.22
C VAL A 114 7.84 24.75 -29.20
N ALA A 115 8.37 24.90 -27.98
CA ALA A 115 7.93 25.90 -27.00
C ALA A 115 9.06 26.16 -26.00
N GLY A 116 9.12 27.38 -25.46
CA GLY A 116 10.23 27.86 -24.63
C GLY A 116 11.50 28.15 -25.43
N ASN A 117 12.39 29.00 -24.93
CA ASN A 117 13.64 29.36 -25.59
C ASN A 117 14.87 28.64 -25.01
N GLY A 118 14.68 27.79 -24.00
CA GLY A 118 15.74 27.06 -23.29
C GLY A 118 16.42 27.84 -22.18
N SER A 119 16.00 29.08 -21.92
CA SER A 119 16.42 29.87 -20.77
C SER A 119 15.45 29.68 -19.61
N ASP A 120 15.99 29.65 -18.40
CA ASP A 120 15.22 29.74 -17.17
C ASP A 120 14.79 31.19 -16.93
N GLY A 121 13.49 31.41 -16.82
CA GLY A 121 12.91 32.72 -16.60
C GLY A 121 11.39 32.73 -16.66
N SER A 122 10.81 33.92 -16.50
CA SER A 122 9.36 34.12 -16.42
C SER A 122 8.79 34.91 -17.61
N ALA A 123 9.62 35.28 -18.59
CA ALA A 123 9.12 35.88 -19.82
C ALA A 123 8.17 34.92 -20.56
N LEU A 124 7.32 35.44 -21.44
CA LEU A 124 6.33 34.62 -22.16
C LEU A 124 6.97 33.65 -23.18
N ASN A 125 8.24 33.85 -23.52
CA ASN A 125 9.02 32.94 -24.35
C ASN A 125 9.96 32.02 -23.53
N GLU A 126 9.95 32.11 -22.20
CA GLU A 126 10.80 31.37 -21.26
C GLU A 126 9.96 30.40 -20.42
N PHE A 127 10.60 29.39 -19.85
CA PHE A 127 9.97 28.47 -18.89
C PHE A 127 10.82 28.35 -17.63
N ASN A 128 10.17 27.92 -16.55
CA ASN A 128 10.82 27.44 -15.35
C ASN A 128 10.18 26.11 -14.90
N ARG A 129 10.90 25.03 -15.20
CA ARG A 129 10.52 23.62 -15.07
C ARG A 129 9.18 23.31 -15.77
N PRO A 130 9.12 23.34 -17.12
CA PRO A 130 7.94 22.87 -17.82
C PRO A 130 7.75 21.38 -17.54
N TYR A 131 6.60 21.01 -16.95
CA TYR A 131 6.40 19.66 -16.43
C TYR A 131 5.48 18.83 -17.32
N LYS A 132 4.25 19.30 -17.57
CA LYS A 132 3.26 18.58 -18.37
C LYS A 132 2.97 19.28 -19.70
N VAL A 133 2.77 18.48 -20.75
CA VAL A 133 2.46 18.94 -22.10
C VAL A 133 1.29 18.16 -22.70
N LEU A 134 0.38 18.85 -23.37
CA LEU A 134 -0.71 18.28 -24.17
C LEU A 134 -1.00 19.15 -25.40
N LEU A 135 -1.81 18.64 -26.33
CA LEU A 135 -2.26 19.38 -27.51
C LEU A 135 -3.78 19.60 -27.48
N ASP A 136 -4.23 20.74 -28.02
CA ASP A 136 -5.65 20.94 -28.38
C ASP A 136 -5.97 20.43 -29.79
N SER A 137 -7.24 20.47 -30.23
CA SER A 137 -7.65 20.04 -31.58
C SER A 137 -7.01 20.83 -32.72
N LYS A 138 -6.54 22.06 -32.44
CA LYS A 138 -5.81 22.91 -33.40
C LYS A 138 -4.30 22.64 -33.38
N LYS A 139 -3.85 21.66 -32.60
CA LYS A 139 -2.45 21.29 -32.38
C LYS A 139 -1.62 22.40 -31.71
N ASN A 140 -2.26 23.33 -31.00
CA ASN A 140 -1.55 24.23 -30.12
C ASN A 140 -1.01 23.46 -28.92
N ILE A 141 0.16 23.86 -28.45
CA ILE A 141 0.85 23.20 -27.34
C ILE A 141 0.42 23.88 -26.05
N ILE A 142 -0.11 23.10 -25.11
CA ILE A 142 -0.49 23.55 -23.77
C ILE A 142 0.52 22.98 -22.79
N VAL A 143 1.12 23.86 -21.97
CA VAL A 143 2.23 23.51 -21.07
C VAL A 143 1.93 23.98 -19.66
N ALA A 144 2.12 23.09 -18.69
CA ALA A 144 2.23 23.46 -17.28
C ALA A 144 3.67 23.91 -17.00
N ASP A 145 3.82 25.22 -16.78
CA ASP A 145 5.08 25.87 -16.44
C ASP A 145 5.14 25.96 -14.92
N LEU A 146 5.72 24.91 -14.31
CA LEU A 146 5.48 24.53 -12.91
C LEU A 146 5.94 25.62 -11.94
N ASP A 147 7.20 26.04 -12.00
CA ASP A 147 7.75 27.00 -11.02
C ASP A 147 7.34 28.45 -11.35
N ASN A 148 6.81 28.70 -12.55
CA ASN A 148 6.19 29.98 -12.91
C ASN A 148 4.69 30.04 -12.61
N GLU A 149 4.11 28.97 -12.05
CA GLU A 149 2.73 28.94 -11.55
C GLU A 149 1.68 29.28 -12.60
N ARG A 150 1.90 28.82 -13.84
CA ARG A 150 1.06 29.19 -14.98
C ARG A 150 0.89 28.05 -15.97
N ILE A 151 -0.22 28.09 -16.68
CA ILE A 151 -0.44 27.29 -17.88
C ILE A 151 -0.32 28.21 -19.09
N THR A 152 0.50 27.83 -20.05
CA THR A 152 0.69 28.58 -21.30
C THR A 152 0.19 27.79 -22.49
N ARG A 153 -0.34 28.50 -23.48
CA ARG A 153 -0.71 27.98 -24.79
C ARG A 153 0.19 28.58 -25.87
N TRP A 154 0.69 27.75 -26.76
CA TRP A 154 1.62 28.10 -27.83
C TRP A 154 1.05 27.69 -29.18
N ALA A 155 1.17 28.57 -30.17
CA ALA A 155 0.75 28.26 -31.53
C ALA A 155 1.55 27.07 -32.10
N SER A 156 0.91 26.27 -32.94
CA SER A 156 1.56 25.15 -33.64
C SER A 156 2.72 25.58 -34.55
N THR A 157 2.74 26.85 -34.97
CA THR A 157 3.82 27.47 -35.72
C THR A 157 4.81 28.16 -34.78
N TYR A 158 5.76 27.39 -34.24
CA TYR A 158 6.80 27.91 -33.37
C TYR A 158 8.00 28.48 -34.15
N ASP A 159 8.45 29.66 -33.76
CA ASP A 159 9.69 30.33 -34.14
C ASP A 159 10.44 30.77 -32.87
N PRO A 160 11.66 30.26 -32.61
CA PRO A 160 12.45 30.60 -31.42
C PRO A 160 12.67 32.11 -31.19
N LYS A 161 12.59 32.93 -32.24
CA LYS A 161 12.85 34.38 -32.17
C LYS A 161 11.60 35.21 -31.90
N THR A 162 10.43 34.71 -32.31
CA THR A 162 9.21 35.52 -32.35
C THR A 162 8.03 34.89 -31.61
N SER A 163 8.05 33.58 -31.38
CA SER A 163 6.99 32.91 -30.64
C SER A 163 7.09 33.15 -29.14
N ALA A 164 5.94 33.42 -28.55
CA ALA A 164 5.74 33.48 -27.12
C ALA A 164 4.42 32.78 -26.78
N GLY A 165 4.35 32.20 -25.58
CA GLY A 165 3.13 31.63 -25.05
C GLY A 165 2.12 32.70 -24.65
N THR A 166 0.85 32.31 -24.60
CA THR A 166 -0.22 33.09 -23.96
C THR A 166 -0.61 32.38 -22.66
N ILE A 167 -0.72 33.12 -21.56
CA ILE A 167 -1.19 32.57 -20.29
C ILE A 167 -2.69 32.29 -20.39
N ILE A 168 -3.10 31.07 -20.09
CA ILE A 168 -4.50 30.63 -20.12
C ILE A 168 -5.05 30.28 -18.73
N ALA A 169 -4.16 30.00 -17.76
CA ALA A 169 -4.50 29.83 -16.34
C ALA A 169 -3.29 30.18 -15.46
N GLY A 170 -3.51 30.65 -14.23
CA GLY A 170 -2.44 31.03 -13.30
C GLY A 170 -1.63 32.25 -13.76
N GLY A 171 -0.38 32.37 -13.31
CA GLY A 171 0.53 33.47 -13.66
C GLY A 171 0.51 34.67 -12.70
N ASN A 172 -0.19 34.57 -11.58
CA ASN A 172 -0.22 35.59 -10.50
C ASN A 172 0.51 35.12 -9.23
N GLY A 173 1.56 34.31 -9.42
CA GLY A 173 2.32 33.68 -8.35
C GLY A 173 1.59 32.51 -7.69
N ALA A 174 2.32 31.83 -6.81
CA ALA A 174 1.83 30.69 -6.06
C ALA A 174 0.76 31.10 -5.04
N GLY A 175 -0.33 30.34 -4.94
CA GLY A 175 -1.31 30.53 -3.88
C GLY A 175 -2.68 29.92 -4.12
N LEU A 176 -3.62 30.29 -3.26
CA LEU A 176 -4.97 29.71 -3.24
C LEU A 176 -6.03 30.64 -3.86
N ASN A 177 -5.67 31.87 -4.23
CA ASN A 177 -6.62 32.83 -4.79
C ASN A 177 -7.17 32.36 -6.16
N PRO A 178 -8.33 32.85 -6.62
CA PRO A 178 -8.95 32.39 -7.87
C PRO A 178 -8.07 32.47 -9.11
N TYR A 179 -7.11 33.41 -9.15
CA TYR A 179 -6.21 33.64 -10.29
C TYR A 179 -4.81 33.02 -10.11
N GLN A 180 -4.59 32.24 -9.05
CA GLN A 180 -3.32 31.63 -8.70
C GLN A 180 -3.37 30.11 -8.90
N LEU A 181 -2.22 29.54 -9.24
CA LEU A 181 -1.95 28.11 -9.18
C LEU A 181 -0.93 27.87 -8.06
N ASN A 182 -0.67 26.62 -7.73
CA ASN A 182 0.38 26.27 -6.78
C ASN A 182 1.00 24.92 -7.18
N ALA A 183 2.16 24.95 -7.81
CA ALA A 183 2.84 23.86 -8.49
C ALA A 183 1.89 23.06 -9.43
N PRO A 184 1.54 23.61 -10.61
CA PRO A 184 0.70 22.89 -11.57
C PRO A 184 1.46 21.71 -12.19
N THR A 185 1.07 20.49 -11.86
CA THR A 185 1.70 19.24 -12.33
C THR A 185 0.82 18.48 -13.32
N GLY A 186 -0.49 18.45 -13.06
CA GLY A 186 -1.48 17.72 -13.84
C GLY A 186 -2.27 18.61 -14.78
N LEU A 187 -2.54 18.12 -15.99
CA LEU A 187 -3.41 18.75 -16.98
C LEU A 187 -4.30 17.69 -17.63
N TYR A 188 -5.57 18.01 -17.81
CA TYR A 188 -6.50 17.28 -18.67
C TYR A 188 -7.42 18.27 -19.36
N LEU A 189 -7.47 18.23 -20.70
CA LEU A 189 -8.30 19.12 -21.50
C LEU A 189 -9.59 18.41 -21.94
N ASP A 190 -10.71 18.85 -21.40
CA ASP A 190 -12.05 18.50 -21.87
C ASP A 190 -12.52 19.53 -22.90
N GLU A 191 -11.98 19.37 -24.11
CA GLU A 191 -12.18 20.32 -25.21
C GLU A 191 -13.65 20.52 -25.62
N PRO A 192 -14.52 19.50 -25.69
CA PRO A 192 -15.94 19.68 -25.99
C PRO A 192 -16.68 20.63 -25.04
N ASN A 193 -16.27 20.67 -23.77
CA ASN A 193 -16.87 21.54 -22.76
C ASN A 193 -16.01 22.78 -22.45
N ASN A 194 -14.93 23.00 -23.21
CA ASN A 194 -14.01 24.13 -23.05
C ASN A 194 -13.39 24.22 -21.64
N ILE A 195 -13.11 23.07 -21.01
CA ILE A 195 -12.65 22.98 -19.64
C ILE A 195 -11.23 22.38 -19.56
N LEU A 196 -10.37 23.01 -18.78
CA LEU A 196 -9.05 22.52 -18.39
C LEU A 196 -9.04 22.15 -16.90
N TYR A 197 -8.75 20.89 -16.61
CA TYR A 197 -8.49 20.41 -15.26
C TYR A 197 -7.01 20.50 -14.96
N ILE A 198 -6.67 21.06 -13.79
CA ILE A 198 -5.29 21.32 -13.36
C ILE A 198 -5.07 20.76 -11.96
N SER A 199 -4.13 19.83 -11.80
CA SER A 199 -3.66 19.41 -10.46
C SER A 199 -2.68 20.44 -9.95
N ASN A 200 -2.87 20.83 -8.70
CA ASN A 200 -2.01 21.77 -7.99
C ASN A 200 -1.40 21.01 -6.81
N GLU A 201 -0.16 20.55 -6.97
CA GLU A 201 0.52 19.64 -6.05
C GLU A 201 0.56 20.21 -4.62
N GLU A 202 1.05 21.45 -4.50
CA GLU A 202 1.30 22.15 -3.24
C GLU A 202 0.02 22.70 -2.60
N SER A 203 -1.03 22.94 -3.38
CA SER A 203 -2.35 23.25 -2.80
C SER A 203 -3.14 21.99 -2.41
N HIS A 204 -2.71 20.81 -2.86
CA HIS A 204 -3.40 19.54 -2.69
C HIS A 204 -4.84 19.54 -3.22
N SER A 205 -5.02 20.10 -4.41
CA SER A 205 -6.35 20.21 -5.03
C SER A 205 -6.28 20.11 -6.55
N VAL A 206 -7.43 19.80 -7.15
CA VAL A 206 -7.63 19.89 -8.59
C VAL A 206 -8.61 21.01 -8.87
N THR A 207 -8.23 21.86 -9.81
CA THR A 207 -9.00 23.04 -10.19
C THR A 207 -9.51 22.88 -11.62
N GLN A 208 -10.68 23.43 -11.88
CA GLN A 208 -11.32 23.45 -13.17
C GLN A 208 -11.31 24.88 -13.70
N TRP A 209 -10.79 25.08 -14.90
CA TRP A 209 -10.67 26.37 -15.57
C TRP A 209 -11.43 26.35 -16.89
N GLU A 210 -12.18 27.40 -17.16
CA GLU A 210 -12.73 27.62 -18.50
C GLU A 210 -11.63 28.20 -19.40
N MET A 211 -11.39 27.54 -20.54
CA MET A 211 -10.38 28.01 -21.49
C MET A 211 -10.83 29.34 -22.11
N ASP A 212 -9.89 30.24 -22.33
CA ASP A 212 -10.10 31.58 -22.90
C ASP A 212 -10.92 32.57 -22.04
N THR A 213 -11.38 32.15 -20.86
CA THR A 213 -12.00 33.02 -19.84
C THR A 213 -11.10 33.09 -18.61
N TYR A 214 -10.11 33.99 -18.66
CA TYR A 214 -9.11 34.10 -17.61
C TYR A 214 -9.73 34.41 -16.24
N GLY A 215 -9.52 33.52 -15.26
CA GLY A 215 -9.96 33.69 -13.88
C GLY A 215 -11.27 33.00 -13.51
N ASN A 216 -11.95 32.33 -14.44
CA ASN A 216 -13.07 31.46 -14.11
C ASN A 216 -12.54 30.11 -13.61
N ARG A 217 -12.38 30.00 -12.28
CA ARG A 217 -11.84 28.83 -11.59
C ARG A 217 -12.86 28.27 -10.60
N ASN A 218 -13.05 26.95 -10.65
CA ASN A 218 -13.71 26.19 -9.58
C ASN A 218 -12.76 25.16 -8.95
N ILE A 219 -12.99 24.81 -7.69
CA ILE A 219 -12.35 23.65 -7.07
C ILE A 219 -13.16 22.41 -7.46
N TYR A 220 -12.51 21.45 -8.11
CA TYR A 220 -13.17 20.22 -8.52
C TYR A 220 -12.96 19.09 -7.50
N ALA A 221 -11.74 18.96 -6.96
CA ALA A 221 -11.41 17.92 -5.99
C ALA A 221 -10.34 18.39 -4.99
N GLY A 222 -10.33 17.79 -3.80
CA GLY A 222 -9.43 18.18 -2.70
C GLY A 222 -9.91 19.44 -1.97
N ILE A 223 -9.27 19.72 -0.84
CA ILE A 223 -9.51 20.95 -0.06
C ILE A 223 -8.23 21.78 -0.09
N PRO A 224 -8.19 22.89 -0.86
CA PRO A 224 -6.97 23.67 -1.03
C PRO A 224 -6.35 24.10 0.31
N GLY A 225 -5.06 23.81 0.49
CA GLY A 225 -4.31 24.13 1.71
C GLY A 225 -4.62 23.24 2.93
N ARG A 226 -5.38 22.15 2.75
CA ARG A 226 -5.68 21.17 3.81
C ARG A 226 -5.36 19.75 3.34
N PRO A 227 -4.08 19.36 3.29
CA PRO A 227 -3.71 18.00 2.91
C PRO A 227 -4.31 16.98 3.88
N GLY A 228 -4.58 15.79 3.38
CA GLY A 228 -5.04 14.68 4.21
C GLY A 228 -5.44 13.47 3.37
N ASN A 229 -5.89 12.43 4.05
CA ASN A 229 -6.25 11.14 3.43
C ASN A 229 -7.76 10.85 3.48
N SER A 230 -8.58 11.79 3.95
CA SER A 230 -10.04 11.63 3.89
C SER A 230 -10.53 11.58 2.44
N PRO A 231 -11.75 11.08 2.17
CA PRO A 231 -12.30 11.05 0.81
C PRO A 231 -12.43 12.43 0.16
N ALA A 232 -12.52 13.52 0.93
CA ALA A 232 -12.59 14.87 0.39
C ALA A 232 -11.22 15.53 0.20
N GLN A 233 -10.15 14.91 0.71
CA GLN A 233 -8.80 15.46 0.69
C GLN A 233 -7.90 14.72 -0.29
N LEU A 234 -6.88 15.43 -0.74
CA LEU A 234 -5.78 14.93 -1.54
C LEU A 234 -4.46 15.32 -0.85
N MET A 235 -3.35 14.72 -1.26
CA MET A 235 -2.01 15.09 -0.88
C MET A 235 -1.07 14.85 -2.07
N GLY A 236 -0.54 15.95 -2.61
CA GLY A 236 0.31 15.95 -3.80
C GLY A 236 -0.35 15.31 -5.02
N PRO A 237 -1.50 15.82 -5.52
CA PRO A 237 -2.10 15.28 -6.74
C PRO A 237 -1.29 15.66 -7.98
N GLU A 238 -1.18 14.73 -8.93
CA GLU A 238 -0.40 14.95 -10.16
C GLU A 238 -1.18 14.53 -11.41
N GLY A 239 -1.26 13.23 -11.71
CA GLY A 239 -1.93 12.68 -12.89
C GLY A 239 -3.45 12.87 -12.86
N LEU A 240 -4.02 13.18 -14.02
CA LEU A 240 -5.46 13.39 -14.25
C LEU A 240 -5.92 12.68 -15.52
N THR A 241 -7.09 12.05 -15.46
CA THR A 241 -7.86 11.65 -16.65
C THR A 241 -9.36 11.67 -16.39
N LEU A 242 -10.17 11.97 -17.40
CA LEU A 242 -11.63 11.80 -17.33
C LEU A 242 -12.06 10.53 -18.06
N ASP A 243 -13.17 9.94 -17.62
CA ASP A 243 -13.91 8.99 -18.43
C ASP A 243 -15.05 9.66 -19.22
N LYS A 244 -15.69 8.88 -20.09
CA LYS A 244 -16.84 9.32 -20.91
C LYS A 244 -18.09 9.74 -20.11
N TYR A 245 -18.13 9.49 -18.80
CA TYR A 245 -19.21 9.88 -17.91
C TYR A 245 -18.87 11.15 -17.11
N GLY A 246 -17.67 11.70 -17.32
CA GLY A 246 -17.18 12.87 -16.61
C GLY A 246 -16.61 12.55 -15.22
N ASN A 247 -16.34 11.28 -14.88
CA ASN A 247 -15.66 10.97 -13.62
C ASN A 247 -14.16 11.26 -13.78
N LEU A 248 -13.62 12.05 -12.86
CA LEU A 248 -12.22 12.45 -12.85
C LEU A 248 -11.40 11.50 -11.99
N TYR A 249 -10.36 10.92 -12.57
CA TYR A 249 -9.41 10.05 -11.90
C TYR A 249 -8.15 10.85 -11.60
N ILE A 250 -7.74 10.83 -10.34
CA ILE A 250 -6.66 11.66 -9.80
C ILE A 250 -5.68 10.74 -9.10
N THR A 251 -4.39 10.84 -9.43
CA THR A 251 -3.35 10.21 -8.62
C THR A 251 -3.14 11.04 -7.36
N ASP A 252 -3.36 10.43 -6.21
CA ASP A 252 -3.18 11.04 -4.89
C ASP A 252 -1.85 10.54 -4.33
N CYS A 253 -0.76 11.08 -4.88
CA CYS A 253 0.57 10.44 -4.90
C CYS A 253 1.11 10.16 -3.49
N MET A 254 0.98 11.12 -2.58
CA MET A 254 1.47 10.99 -1.20
C MET A 254 0.53 10.17 -0.31
N ASN A 255 -0.68 9.88 -0.78
CA ASN A 255 -1.59 8.93 -0.15
C ASN A 255 -1.56 7.55 -0.85
N HIS A 256 -0.65 7.30 -1.79
CA HIS A 256 -0.47 5.99 -2.45
C HIS A 256 -1.78 5.37 -2.98
N ARG A 257 -2.61 6.20 -3.60
CA ARG A 257 -3.91 5.79 -4.13
C ARG A 257 -4.29 6.57 -5.39
N ILE A 258 -5.27 6.04 -6.11
CA ILE A 258 -5.97 6.71 -7.20
C ILE A 258 -7.41 6.91 -6.75
N GLN A 259 -7.87 8.15 -6.78
CA GLN A 259 -9.23 8.52 -6.43
C GLN A 259 -10.04 8.86 -7.68
N MET A 260 -11.29 8.39 -7.72
CA MET A 260 -12.29 8.77 -8.71
C MET A 260 -13.29 9.73 -8.07
N PHE A 261 -13.42 10.92 -8.64
CA PHE A 261 -14.43 11.92 -8.27
C PHE A 261 -15.51 11.93 -9.34
N CYS A 262 -16.74 11.60 -8.95
CA CYS A 262 -17.91 11.76 -9.83
C CYS A 262 -18.20 13.25 -10.06
N PRO A 263 -18.81 13.63 -11.19
CA PRO A 263 -19.25 15.00 -11.42
C PRO A 263 -20.02 15.58 -10.22
N ASN A 264 -19.62 16.76 -9.77
CA ASN A 264 -20.20 17.49 -8.62
C ASN A 264 -20.04 16.79 -7.25
N SER A 265 -19.28 15.70 -7.14
CA SER A 265 -18.96 15.08 -5.86
C SER A 265 -17.80 15.79 -5.19
N VAL A 266 -17.96 16.09 -3.89
CA VAL A 266 -16.85 16.56 -3.05
C VAL A 266 -16.05 15.41 -2.42
N TYR A 267 -16.50 14.17 -2.59
CA TYR A 267 -15.85 12.97 -2.07
C TYR A 267 -15.34 12.10 -3.22
N GLY A 268 -14.10 11.67 -3.11
CA GLY A 268 -13.45 10.69 -3.96
C GLY A 268 -13.74 9.27 -3.51
N ILE A 269 -13.70 8.35 -4.47
CA ILE A 269 -13.77 6.92 -4.26
C ILE A 269 -12.41 6.35 -4.62
N THR A 270 -11.73 5.69 -3.67
CA THR A 270 -10.49 4.98 -3.97
C THR A 270 -10.78 3.83 -4.93
N ILE A 271 -10.16 3.86 -6.12
CA ILE A 271 -10.32 2.82 -7.14
C ILE A 271 -9.08 1.95 -7.33
N ALA A 272 -7.91 2.42 -6.90
CA ALA A 272 -6.66 1.68 -6.90
C ALA A 272 -5.72 2.21 -5.81
N GLY A 273 -4.80 1.36 -5.33
CA GLY A 273 -3.98 1.66 -4.16
C GLY A 273 -4.79 1.64 -2.86
N THR A 274 -4.09 1.73 -1.74
CA THR A 274 -4.67 1.38 -0.43
C THR A 274 -4.45 2.42 0.65
N GLY A 275 -3.86 3.57 0.31
CA GLY A 275 -3.57 4.60 1.30
C GLY A 275 -2.20 4.45 1.97
N GLN A 276 -1.41 3.42 1.62
CA GLN A 276 -0.18 3.05 2.31
C GLN A 276 0.95 2.74 1.31
N ILE A 277 2.19 3.01 1.72
CA ILE A 277 3.40 2.64 0.96
C ILE A 277 3.55 1.12 0.97
N GLY A 278 3.91 0.53 -0.18
CA GLY A 278 4.38 -0.85 -0.27
C GLY A 278 3.55 -1.73 -1.22
N ASN A 279 3.94 -3.00 -1.32
CA ASN A 279 3.40 -3.96 -2.29
C ASN A 279 2.03 -4.57 -1.90
N GLY A 280 1.29 -3.93 -0.98
CA GLY A 280 0.03 -4.46 -0.44
C GLY A 280 0.17 -5.51 0.67
N ASN A 281 1.38 -5.71 1.20
CA ASN A 281 1.63 -6.53 2.39
C ASN A 281 1.49 -5.67 3.66
N TYR A 282 0.31 -5.71 4.29
CA TYR A 282 0.09 -5.03 5.56
C TYR A 282 0.60 -5.85 6.72
N ASP A 283 1.11 -5.19 7.75
CA ASP A 283 1.14 -5.83 9.05
C ASP A 283 -0.30 -6.07 9.51
N VAL A 284 -0.58 -7.25 10.07
CA VAL A 284 -1.95 -7.64 10.41
C VAL A 284 -2.03 -8.10 11.86
N ILE A 285 -2.94 -7.51 12.62
CA ILE A 285 -3.33 -8.00 13.95
C ILE A 285 -4.67 -8.71 13.82
N VAL A 286 -4.71 -9.98 14.21
CA VAL A 286 -5.93 -10.79 14.18
C VAL A 286 -6.28 -11.28 15.59
N GLN A 287 -7.38 -10.77 16.11
CA GLN A 287 -8.01 -11.26 17.32
C GLN A 287 -9.21 -12.15 16.99
N ALA A 288 -9.20 -13.37 17.51
CA ALA A 288 -10.27 -14.35 17.32
C ALA A 288 -10.17 -15.47 18.38
N GLN A 289 -11.23 -16.24 18.61
CA GLN A 289 -11.23 -17.33 19.58
C GLN A 289 -10.45 -18.56 19.10
N SER A 290 -10.18 -19.51 19.99
CA SER A 290 -9.61 -20.82 19.63
C SER A 290 -10.54 -21.58 18.68
N GLY A 291 -9.98 -22.34 17.73
CA GLY A 291 -10.77 -23.15 16.79
C GLY A 291 -11.36 -22.41 15.59
N THR A 292 -11.21 -21.08 15.48
CA THR A 292 -11.75 -20.23 14.39
C THR A 292 -10.96 -20.30 13.07
N GLY A 293 -9.99 -21.21 12.95
CA GLY A 293 -9.24 -21.40 11.71
C GLY A 293 -8.02 -20.50 11.50
N LYS A 294 -7.67 -19.62 12.46
CA LYS A 294 -6.48 -18.73 12.42
C LYS A 294 -5.24 -19.38 11.81
N THR A 295 -4.89 -20.57 12.31
CA THR A 295 -3.70 -21.30 11.89
C THR A 295 -3.71 -21.62 10.41
N LYS A 296 -4.84 -22.10 9.88
CA LYS A 296 -4.96 -22.40 8.45
C LYS A 296 -4.92 -21.12 7.62
N THR A 297 -5.57 -20.06 8.10
CA THR A 297 -5.61 -18.76 7.40
C THR A 297 -4.22 -18.17 7.20
N PHE A 298 -3.40 -18.09 8.26
CA PHE A 298 -2.06 -17.53 8.09
C PHE A 298 -1.12 -18.46 7.33
N ILE A 299 -1.27 -19.79 7.46
CA ILE A 299 -0.45 -20.72 6.66
C ILE A 299 -0.78 -20.58 5.18
N LEU A 300 -2.05 -20.46 4.81
CA LEU A 300 -2.45 -20.16 3.43
C LEU A 300 -1.84 -18.85 2.93
N ALA A 301 -1.88 -17.79 3.76
CA ALA A 301 -1.24 -16.52 3.44
C ALA A 301 0.27 -16.68 3.23
N VAL A 302 0.94 -17.48 4.07
CA VAL A 302 2.37 -17.79 3.92
C VAL A 302 2.62 -18.48 2.59
N LEU A 303 1.94 -19.61 2.33
CA LEU A 303 2.15 -20.41 1.12
C LEU A 303 1.88 -19.62 -0.17
N GLN A 304 0.92 -18.68 -0.14
CA GLN A 304 0.59 -17.83 -1.28
C GLN A 304 1.69 -16.80 -1.61
N GLN A 305 2.50 -16.39 -0.63
CA GLN A 305 3.58 -15.41 -0.83
C GLN A 305 4.96 -16.04 -1.06
N LEU A 306 5.10 -17.35 -0.89
CA LEU A 306 6.37 -18.03 -1.13
C LEU A 306 6.71 -18.02 -2.63
N ASP A 307 7.97 -17.70 -2.92
CA ASP A 307 8.58 -17.99 -4.20
C ASP A 307 9.08 -19.44 -4.17
N VAL A 308 8.44 -20.32 -4.93
CA VAL A 308 8.72 -21.76 -4.94
C VAL A 308 10.10 -22.07 -5.54
N ASP A 309 10.59 -21.21 -6.44
CA ASP A 309 11.88 -21.38 -7.11
C ASP A 309 13.04 -20.91 -6.22
N CYS A 310 12.77 -19.98 -5.29
CA CYS A 310 13.73 -19.54 -4.29
C CYS A 310 13.80 -20.51 -3.09
N LYS A 311 14.89 -21.27 -3.01
CA LYS A 311 15.15 -22.26 -1.94
C LYS A 311 15.87 -21.69 -0.71
N ASP A 312 15.56 -20.46 -0.35
CA ASP A 312 16.06 -19.80 0.87
C ASP A 312 14.92 -19.54 1.87
N TYR A 313 15.26 -19.16 3.10
CA TYR A 313 14.28 -18.86 4.15
C TYR A 313 13.44 -17.65 3.79
N GLN A 314 12.12 -17.84 3.70
CA GLN A 314 11.18 -16.80 3.26
C GLN A 314 10.09 -16.47 4.29
N ALA A 315 9.79 -17.39 5.22
CA ALA A 315 8.82 -17.16 6.27
C ALA A 315 9.29 -17.73 7.60
N LEU A 316 9.13 -16.92 8.67
CA LEU A 316 9.42 -17.33 10.04
C LEU A 316 8.15 -17.26 10.89
N ILE A 317 7.80 -18.36 11.54
CA ILE A 317 6.63 -18.47 12.42
C ILE A 317 7.10 -18.71 13.86
N LEU A 318 6.80 -17.77 14.73
CA LEU A 318 7.10 -17.83 16.15
C LEU A 318 5.91 -18.35 16.95
N VAL A 319 6.17 -19.34 17.81
CA VAL A 319 5.14 -20.00 18.64
C VAL A 319 5.60 -20.24 20.08
N PRO A 320 4.68 -20.29 21.06
CA PRO A 320 5.02 -20.39 22.49
C PRO A 320 5.51 -21.77 22.95
N THR A 321 5.17 -22.85 22.24
CA THR A 321 5.47 -24.23 22.68
C THR A 321 5.96 -25.14 21.56
N ARG A 322 6.67 -26.21 21.94
CA ARG A 322 7.24 -27.18 21.00
C ARG A 322 6.15 -27.99 20.30
N GLU A 323 5.10 -28.33 21.04
CA GLU A 323 3.96 -29.11 20.54
C GLU A 323 3.17 -28.32 19.50
N LEU A 324 3.07 -27.00 19.68
CA LEU A 324 2.44 -26.12 18.70
C LEU A 324 3.31 -25.96 17.45
N ALA A 325 4.62 -25.81 17.60
CA ALA A 325 5.55 -25.75 16.47
C ALA A 325 5.44 -26.99 15.57
N GLN A 326 5.48 -28.19 16.18
CA GLN A 326 5.34 -29.45 15.45
C GLN A 326 3.97 -29.58 14.76
N ARG A 327 2.90 -29.07 15.38
CA ARG A 327 1.56 -29.06 14.78
C ARG A 327 1.50 -28.17 13.55
N ILE A 328 1.99 -26.93 13.65
CA ILE A 328 2.01 -25.98 12.54
C ILE A 328 2.87 -26.52 11.39
N HIS A 329 4.05 -27.06 11.70
CA HIS A 329 4.92 -27.70 10.71
C HIS A 329 4.18 -28.78 9.89
N ARG A 330 3.41 -29.67 10.55
CA ARG A 330 2.59 -30.67 9.84
C ARG A 330 1.53 -30.04 8.94
N VAL A 331 0.91 -28.94 9.38
CA VAL A 331 -0.10 -28.23 8.58
C VAL A 331 0.54 -27.51 7.39
N VAL A 332 1.72 -26.92 7.54
CA VAL A 332 2.47 -26.30 6.44
C VAL A 332 2.80 -27.33 5.37
N LEU A 333 3.34 -28.49 5.76
CA LEU A 333 3.65 -29.57 4.80
C LEU A 333 2.39 -30.13 4.13
N ALA A 334 1.30 -30.32 4.89
CA ALA A 334 0.05 -30.85 4.33
C ALA A 334 -0.62 -29.88 3.35
N LEU A 335 -0.64 -28.58 3.64
CA LEU A 335 -1.23 -27.57 2.74
C LEU A 335 -0.30 -27.22 1.57
N GLY A 336 1.01 -27.36 1.75
CA GLY A 336 2.02 -27.02 0.75
C GLY A 336 2.49 -28.20 -0.11
N GLU A 337 1.89 -29.39 0.03
CA GLU A 337 2.25 -30.60 -0.71
C GLU A 337 2.29 -30.37 -2.24
N TYR A 338 1.29 -29.66 -2.77
CA TYR A 338 1.16 -29.40 -4.21
C TYR A 338 2.09 -28.31 -4.75
N ILE A 339 2.78 -27.57 -3.88
CA ILE A 339 3.75 -26.54 -4.27
C ILE A 339 5.19 -26.89 -3.85
N ASN A 340 5.42 -28.12 -3.38
CA ASN A 340 6.73 -28.64 -2.98
C ASN A 340 7.49 -27.72 -2.01
N VAL A 341 6.77 -27.22 -1.00
CA VAL A 341 7.35 -26.35 0.04
C VAL A 341 8.19 -27.17 1.02
N THR A 342 9.32 -26.61 1.46
CA THR A 342 10.12 -27.17 2.55
C THR A 342 9.88 -26.40 3.85
N CYS A 343 9.64 -27.13 4.93
CA CYS A 343 9.43 -26.55 6.25
C CYS A 343 10.23 -27.30 7.32
N HIS A 344 10.78 -26.57 8.31
CA HIS A 344 11.46 -27.15 9.46
C HIS A 344 10.94 -26.56 10.78
N ALA A 345 10.82 -27.42 11.81
CA ALA A 345 10.40 -27.03 13.15
C ALA A 345 11.58 -26.97 14.13
N CYS A 346 12.12 -25.77 14.37
CA CYS A 346 13.19 -25.51 15.31
C CYS A 346 12.64 -25.51 16.75
N THR A 347 12.74 -26.64 17.43
CA THR A 347 12.23 -26.78 18.80
C THR A 347 13.36 -27.11 19.77
N GLY A 348 13.26 -26.60 21.01
CA GLY A 348 14.22 -26.96 22.05
C GLY A 348 14.16 -28.47 22.37
N GLY A 349 15.21 -29.00 23.02
CA GLY A 349 15.27 -30.41 23.44
C GLY A 349 15.82 -31.37 22.38
N VAL A 350 16.02 -30.90 21.16
CA VAL A 350 16.78 -31.58 20.10
C VAL A 350 18.19 -30.99 20.04
N ASN A 351 19.19 -31.77 19.62
CA ASN A 351 20.56 -31.29 19.53
C ASN A 351 20.65 -30.08 18.58
N VAL A 352 21.28 -29.00 19.03
CA VAL A 352 21.50 -27.77 18.24
C VAL A 352 22.08 -28.09 16.85
N ARG A 353 23.03 -29.02 16.79
CA ARG A 353 23.71 -29.41 15.56
C ARG A 353 22.79 -30.11 14.56
N GLU A 354 21.73 -30.76 15.02
CA GLU A 354 20.76 -31.42 14.13
C GLU A 354 19.88 -30.37 13.46
N ASP A 355 19.40 -29.37 14.21
CA ASP A 355 18.67 -28.25 13.63
C ASP A 355 19.51 -27.47 12.62
N MET A 356 20.79 -27.21 12.92
CA MET A 356 21.69 -26.54 11.98
C MET A 356 21.81 -27.32 10.65
N LYS A 357 21.96 -28.64 10.72
CA LYS A 357 22.02 -29.49 9.51
C LYS A 357 20.71 -29.48 8.72
N CYS A 358 19.56 -29.49 9.40
CA CYS A 358 18.26 -29.42 8.73
C CYS A 358 18.04 -28.05 8.08
N LEU A 359 18.49 -26.97 8.72
CA LEU A 359 18.40 -25.62 8.19
C LEU A 359 19.26 -25.43 6.93
N GLU A 360 20.43 -26.08 6.85
CA GLU A 360 21.24 -26.13 5.63
C GLU A 360 20.52 -26.82 4.44
N ALA A 361 19.43 -27.57 4.68
CA ALA A 361 18.70 -28.32 3.65
C ALA A 361 17.57 -27.51 2.98
N ASN A 362 17.90 -26.36 2.36
CA ASN A 362 17.00 -25.60 1.47
C ASN A 362 15.59 -25.36 2.05
N VAL A 363 15.51 -24.88 3.30
CA VAL A 363 14.24 -24.68 4.01
C VAL A 363 13.62 -23.32 3.68
N GLN A 364 12.34 -23.30 3.28
CA GLN A 364 11.63 -22.06 2.94
C GLN A 364 10.80 -21.50 4.10
N VAL A 365 10.21 -22.37 4.94
CA VAL A 365 9.39 -21.98 6.09
C VAL A 365 9.99 -22.53 7.39
N VAL A 366 10.27 -21.66 8.36
CA VAL A 366 10.80 -22.05 9.66
C VAL A 366 9.75 -21.79 10.73
N VAL A 367 9.40 -22.82 11.51
CA VAL A 367 8.52 -22.71 12.68
C VAL A 367 9.37 -22.89 13.93
N SER A 368 9.36 -21.94 14.86
CA SER A 368 10.27 -22.00 16.01
C SER A 368 9.70 -21.40 17.28
N ILE A 369 10.25 -21.84 18.41
CA ILE A 369 10.15 -21.12 19.68
C ILE A 369 11.21 -19.99 19.75
N SER A 370 10.93 -18.93 20.52
CA SER A 370 11.77 -17.72 20.66
C SER A 370 13.23 -18.01 21.00
N GLY A 371 13.48 -18.79 22.06
CA GLY A 371 14.85 -19.07 22.47
C GLY A 371 15.67 -19.85 21.43
N ARG A 372 15.03 -20.74 20.65
CA ARG A 372 15.73 -21.56 19.65
C ARG A 372 16.04 -20.76 18.39
N ILE A 373 15.11 -19.94 17.90
CA ILE A 373 15.35 -19.12 16.71
C ILE A 373 16.40 -18.05 16.96
N TYR A 374 16.39 -17.44 18.14
CA TYR A 374 17.41 -16.48 18.55
C TYR A 374 18.82 -17.11 18.49
N ASP A 375 19.00 -18.33 19.02
CA ASP A 375 20.27 -19.05 18.96
C ASP A 375 20.69 -19.39 17.51
N MET A 376 19.74 -19.74 16.64
CA MET A 376 20.03 -20.05 15.22
C MET A 376 20.45 -18.81 14.44
N LEU A 377 19.78 -17.68 14.64
CA LEU A 377 20.12 -16.38 14.02
C LEU A 377 21.47 -15.87 14.51
N LYS A 378 21.71 -15.90 15.83
CA LYS A 378 22.95 -15.43 16.45
C LYS A 378 24.18 -16.22 16.01
N ARG A 379 24.02 -17.50 15.69
CA ARG A 379 25.08 -18.37 15.15
C ARG A 379 25.23 -18.27 13.63
N SER A 380 24.41 -17.47 12.96
CA SER A 380 24.28 -17.42 11.50
C SER A 380 23.95 -18.78 10.87
N ALA A 381 23.32 -19.69 11.62
CA ALA A 381 22.81 -20.96 11.10
C ALA A 381 21.55 -20.75 10.24
N LEU A 382 20.82 -19.68 10.55
CA LEU A 382 19.69 -19.19 9.76
C LEU A 382 19.99 -17.74 9.36
N ARG A 383 19.85 -17.43 8.07
CA ARG A 383 20.01 -16.07 7.53
C ARG A 383 18.63 -15.47 7.28
N SER A 384 18.42 -14.25 7.73
CA SER A 384 17.11 -13.58 7.69
C SER A 384 16.90 -12.72 6.43
N GLU A 385 17.93 -12.53 5.61
CA GLU A 385 17.96 -11.60 4.47
C GLU A 385 16.77 -11.74 3.51
N ASN A 386 16.30 -12.98 3.27
CA ASN A 386 15.22 -13.29 2.34
C ASN A 386 13.86 -13.55 3.02
N ILE A 387 13.76 -13.35 4.34
CA ILE A 387 12.50 -13.52 5.07
C ILE A 387 11.56 -12.38 4.72
N LYS A 388 10.43 -12.72 4.10
CA LYS A 388 9.37 -11.81 3.67
C LYS A 388 8.28 -11.63 4.73
N MET A 389 8.06 -12.64 5.56
CA MET A 389 6.99 -12.65 6.57
C MET A 389 7.50 -13.16 7.92
N PHE A 390 7.13 -12.47 8.98
CA PHE A 390 7.36 -12.83 10.36
C PHE A 390 6.04 -12.91 11.14
N ILE A 391 5.69 -14.12 11.58
CA ILE A 391 4.37 -14.42 12.14
C ILE A 391 4.48 -14.77 13.63
N PHE A 392 3.59 -14.23 14.45
CA PHE A 392 3.43 -14.54 15.87
C PHE A 392 2.11 -15.28 16.06
N ASP A 393 2.15 -16.60 16.31
CA ASP A 393 0.95 -17.37 16.69
C ASP A 393 0.84 -17.47 18.22
N LYS A 394 -0.36 -17.22 18.74
CA LYS A 394 -0.65 -17.06 20.17
C LYS A 394 0.25 -16.01 20.85
N ALA A 395 0.21 -14.79 20.33
CA ALA A 395 1.02 -13.68 20.81
C ALA A 395 0.79 -13.37 22.30
N ASP A 396 -0.43 -13.51 22.81
CA ASP A 396 -0.71 -13.39 24.25
C ASP A 396 0.08 -14.40 25.11
N GLU A 397 0.21 -15.65 24.66
CA GLU A 397 1.00 -16.67 25.34
C GLU A 397 2.52 -16.45 25.18
N LEU A 398 2.96 -15.94 24.02
CA LEU A 398 4.36 -15.63 23.76
C LEU A 398 4.88 -14.49 24.65
N LEU A 399 4.07 -13.45 24.82
CA LEU A 399 4.48 -12.21 25.46
C LEU A 399 4.27 -12.23 26.99
N SER A 400 3.27 -12.98 27.48
CA SER A 400 2.99 -13.10 28.92
C SER A 400 4.06 -13.84 29.73
N ARG A 401 4.96 -14.59 29.08
CA ARG A 401 5.97 -15.44 29.75
C ARG A 401 7.33 -14.78 29.95
N GLY A 402 7.46 -13.48 29.73
CA GLY A 402 8.73 -12.76 29.92
C GLY A 402 9.75 -12.93 28.78
N PHE A 403 9.30 -13.26 27.57
CA PHE A 403 10.15 -13.44 26.37
C PHE A 403 10.36 -12.15 25.56
N ASN A 404 10.00 -10.99 26.09
CA ASN A 404 9.97 -9.74 25.32
C ASN A 404 11.34 -9.32 24.78
N GLU A 405 12.42 -9.46 25.55
CA GLU A 405 13.77 -9.09 25.10
C GLU A 405 14.26 -9.98 23.96
N GLN A 406 14.09 -11.30 24.06
CA GLN A 406 14.53 -12.22 23.01
C GLN A 406 13.75 -12.03 21.71
N ILE A 407 12.45 -11.75 21.79
CA ILE A 407 11.62 -11.46 20.62
C ILE A 407 12.08 -10.16 19.95
N TYR A 408 12.42 -9.15 20.74
CA TYR A 408 12.97 -7.89 20.26
C TYR A 408 14.29 -8.12 19.54
N ASP A 409 15.20 -8.89 20.13
CA ASP A 409 16.47 -9.23 19.48
C ASP A 409 16.26 -9.96 18.16
N VAL A 410 15.36 -10.96 18.11
CA VAL A 410 15.02 -11.67 16.87
C VAL A 410 14.48 -10.71 15.82
N PHE A 411 13.61 -9.78 16.21
CA PHE A 411 13.06 -8.78 15.29
C PHE A 411 14.13 -7.85 14.73
N THR A 412 15.07 -7.36 15.57
CA THR A 412 16.18 -6.51 15.10
C THR A 412 17.14 -7.22 14.13
N MET A 413 17.09 -8.55 14.07
CA MET A 413 17.83 -9.34 13.07
C MET A 413 17.03 -9.57 11.79
N MET A 414 15.77 -9.15 11.68
CA MET A 414 14.94 -9.28 10.47
C MET A 414 15.19 -8.15 9.46
N PRO A 415 14.85 -8.34 8.17
CA PRO A 415 14.90 -7.27 7.17
C PRO A 415 13.95 -6.11 7.49
N GLU A 416 14.30 -4.89 7.07
CA GLU A 416 13.50 -3.67 7.33
C GLU A 416 12.07 -3.73 6.74
N ASN A 417 11.87 -4.47 5.65
CA ASN A 417 10.59 -4.56 4.93
C ASN A 417 9.84 -5.88 5.22
N VAL A 418 10.15 -6.55 6.33
CA VAL A 418 9.46 -7.80 6.71
C VAL A 418 7.99 -7.51 7.08
N GLN A 419 7.05 -8.29 6.53
CA GLN A 419 5.65 -8.21 6.92
C GLN A 419 5.43 -8.92 8.26
N VAL A 420 4.81 -8.26 9.23
CA VAL A 420 4.54 -8.80 10.57
C VAL A 420 3.07 -9.19 10.71
N ILE A 421 2.80 -10.44 11.06
CA ILE A 421 1.43 -10.93 11.33
C ILE A 421 1.33 -11.37 12.78
N LEU A 422 0.44 -10.75 13.55
CA LEU A 422 0.21 -11.06 14.96
C LEU A 422 -1.16 -11.68 15.16
N LEU A 423 -1.19 -12.91 15.67
CA LEU A 423 -2.40 -13.66 15.97
C LEU A 423 -2.53 -13.87 17.47
N SER A 424 -3.64 -13.42 18.04
CA SER A 424 -3.88 -13.56 19.48
C SER A 424 -5.34 -13.91 19.80
N ILE A 425 -5.58 -14.54 20.94
CA ILE A 425 -6.95 -14.70 21.47
C ILE A 425 -7.35 -13.43 22.20
N THR A 426 -6.41 -12.86 22.95
CA THR A 426 -6.60 -11.64 23.74
C THR A 426 -5.66 -10.53 23.31
N MET A 427 -6.15 -9.29 23.33
CA MET A 427 -5.34 -8.09 23.07
C MET A 427 -5.02 -7.40 24.40
N LEU A 428 -4.10 -8.00 25.17
CA LEU A 428 -3.59 -7.42 26.41
C LEU A 428 -2.61 -6.27 26.11
N ALA A 429 -2.31 -5.45 27.12
CA ALA A 429 -1.42 -4.29 26.98
C ALA A 429 -0.05 -4.67 26.38
N ASP A 430 0.55 -5.77 26.84
CA ASP A 430 1.85 -6.26 26.34
C ASP A 430 1.81 -6.60 24.84
N VAL A 431 0.69 -7.14 24.35
CA VAL A 431 0.48 -7.47 22.93
C VAL A 431 0.37 -6.19 22.10
N LEU A 432 -0.33 -5.19 22.62
CA LEU A 432 -0.47 -3.88 21.98
C LEU A 432 0.86 -3.13 21.94
N GLU A 433 1.65 -3.18 23.01
CA GLU A 433 2.97 -2.54 23.08
C GLU A 433 3.92 -3.12 22.01
N VAL A 434 3.98 -4.44 21.91
CA VAL A 434 4.74 -5.16 20.88
C VAL A 434 4.27 -4.77 19.48
N ALA A 435 2.95 -4.74 19.26
CA ALA A 435 2.40 -4.31 17.98
C ALA A 435 2.82 -2.87 17.63
N THR A 436 2.80 -1.95 18.59
CA THR A 436 3.22 -0.55 18.34
C THR A 436 4.72 -0.40 18.07
N LYS A 437 5.56 -1.33 18.54
CA LYS A 437 7.01 -1.30 18.34
C LYS A 437 7.47 -1.98 17.06
N PHE A 438 6.80 -3.06 16.66
CA PHE A 438 7.25 -3.92 15.56
C PHE A 438 6.42 -3.78 14.29
N MET A 439 5.23 -3.19 14.36
CA MET A 439 4.32 -3.13 13.22
C MET A 439 4.17 -1.70 12.71
N ASN A 440 4.18 -1.55 11.39
CA ASN A 440 3.93 -0.30 10.69
C ASN A 440 2.45 -0.21 10.28
N ASN A 441 1.70 0.61 11.01
CA ASN A 441 0.27 0.89 10.80
C ASN A 441 -0.59 -0.37 10.47
N PRO A 442 -0.67 -1.34 11.40
CA PRO A 442 -1.23 -2.64 11.09
C PRO A 442 -2.76 -2.60 10.90
N VAL A 443 -3.24 -3.43 9.97
CA VAL A 443 -4.68 -3.72 9.81
C VAL A 443 -5.14 -4.56 11.00
N LYS A 444 -6.18 -4.10 11.70
CA LYS A 444 -6.73 -4.75 12.89
C LYS A 444 -8.03 -5.47 12.57
N ILE A 445 -8.01 -6.79 12.62
CA ILE A 445 -9.19 -7.65 12.53
C ILE A 445 -9.53 -8.09 13.95
N LEU A 446 -10.41 -7.32 14.60
CA LEU A 446 -10.81 -7.56 15.99
C LEU A 446 -12.21 -8.17 16.03
N PHE A 447 -12.38 -9.22 16.84
CA PHE A 447 -13.69 -9.82 17.07
C PHE A 447 -14.50 -8.93 18.00
N ASN A 448 -15.67 -8.46 17.56
CA ASN A 448 -16.55 -7.65 18.40
C ASN A 448 -17.23 -8.54 19.45
N ARG A 449 -17.22 -8.15 20.73
CA ARG A 449 -17.73 -8.96 21.84
C ARG A 449 -19.26 -9.08 21.88
N GLU A 450 -19.99 -8.36 21.03
CA GLU A 450 -21.44 -8.16 21.18
C GLU A 450 -22.33 -9.30 20.65
N GLU A 451 -21.81 -10.34 20.01
CA GLU A 451 -22.65 -11.44 19.49
C GLU A 451 -22.17 -12.82 19.95
N GLN A 452 -22.18 -13.10 21.26
CA GLN A 452 -22.28 -14.47 21.77
C GLN A 452 -22.94 -14.51 23.16
N THR A 453 -24.25 -14.27 23.24
CA THR A 453 -25.05 -15.07 24.18
C THR A 453 -25.10 -16.47 23.60
N LEU A 454 -24.33 -17.41 24.14
CA LEU A 454 -24.58 -18.84 23.94
C LEU A 454 -25.97 -19.11 24.52
N GLU A 455 -27.03 -19.11 23.68
CA GLU A 455 -28.42 -19.27 24.12
C GLU A 455 -28.66 -20.55 24.95
N ASP A 456 -27.75 -21.53 24.85
CA ASP A 456 -27.88 -22.86 25.45
C ASP A 456 -26.99 -23.16 26.67
N ILE A 457 -26.14 -22.23 27.12
CA ILE A 457 -25.28 -22.46 28.30
C ILE A 457 -25.72 -21.58 29.46
N ARG A 458 -26.24 -22.21 30.53
CA ARG A 458 -26.62 -21.55 31.78
C ARG A 458 -25.62 -21.89 32.88
N GLN A 459 -25.25 -20.89 33.67
CA GLN A 459 -24.33 -21.04 34.79
C GLN A 459 -25.13 -21.05 36.08
N PHE A 460 -24.79 -21.95 37.01
CA PHE A 460 -25.47 -22.08 38.29
C PHE A 460 -24.45 -22.07 39.43
N TYR A 461 -24.83 -21.54 40.59
CA TYR A 461 -23.99 -21.54 41.79
C TYR A 461 -24.76 -22.04 43.01
N VAL A 462 -23.99 -22.47 44.02
CA VAL A 462 -24.52 -22.89 45.33
C VAL A 462 -23.72 -22.18 46.40
N THR A 463 -24.38 -21.52 47.34
CA THR A 463 -23.69 -20.94 48.50
C THR A 463 -23.44 -22.04 49.52
N ALA A 464 -22.20 -22.52 49.61
CA ALA A 464 -21.81 -23.54 50.58
C ALA A 464 -20.95 -22.95 51.70
N LEU A 465 -21.33 -23.20 52.95
CA LEU A 465 -20.40 -23.10 54.08
C LEU A 465 -19.45 -24.29 53.98
N SER A 466 -18.22 -24.05 53.54
CA SER A 466 -17.24 -25.13 53.42
C SER A 466 -16.86 -25.67 54.80
N ILE A 467 -17.05 -26.99 55.01
CA ILE A 467 -16.21 -27.74 55.95
C ILE A 467 -15.03 -28.22 55.11
N GLY A 468 -13.92 -27.47 55.14
CA GLY A 468 -12.73 -27.80 54.36
C GLY A 468 -12.13 -29.16 54.72
N ARG A 469 -11.48 -29.83 53.75
CA ARG A 469 -10.44 -30.83 54.02
C ARG A 469 -9.19 -30.14 54.60
N SER A 470 -9.37 -29.54 55.76
CA SER A 470 -8.38 -29.01 56.72
C SER A 470 -9.16 -28.02 57.58
N GLY A 471 -9.55 -28.40 58.79
CA GLY A 471 -10.44 -27.62 59.67
C GLY A 471 -9.95 -26.20 59.94
N ARG A 472 -10.44 -25.23 59.15
CA ARG A 472 -10.40 -23.79 59.42
C ARG A 472 -11.81 -23.24 59.15
N PHE A 473 -12.38 -22.63 60.17
CA PHE A 473 -13.74 -22.06 60.17
C PHE A 473 -13.81 -20.72 59.40
N ASP A 474 -14.99 -20.44 58.86
CA ASP A 474 -15.50 -19.15 58.32
C ASP A 474 -14.87 -18.56 57.05
N ARG A 475 -14.94 -19.30 55.94
CA ARG A 475 -14.97 -18.69 54.59
C ARG A 475 -16.17 -19.18 53.79
N LYS A 476 -17.04 -18.25 53.39
CA LYS A 476 -18.10 -18.49 52.40
C LYS A 476 -17.43 -18.69 51.04
N GLY A 477 -17.84 -19.71 50.29
CA GLY A 477 -17.41 -19.93 48.92
C GLY A 477 -18.61 -20.28 48.06
N ALA A 478 -18.62 -19.78 46.83
CA ALA A 478 -19.65 -20.06 45.84
C ALA A 478 -19.03 -20.90 44.69
N PRO A 479 -19.03 -22.24 44.78
CA PRO A 479 -18.71 -23.08 43.63
C PRO A 479 -19.67 -22.78 42.47
N ILE A 480 -19.09 -22.55 41.29
CA ILE A 480 -19.81 -22.30 40.03
C ILE A 480 -19.76 -23.56 39.18
N ASN A 481 -20.93 -24.06 38.79
CA ASN A 481 -21.09 -25.21 37.91
C ASN A 481 -21.62 -24.74 36.55
N VAL A 482 -20.99 -25.20 35.47
CA VAL A 482 -21.45 -24.98 34.09
C VAL A 482 -22.26 -26.21 33.66
N VAL A 483 -23.51 -25.99 33.26
CA VAL A 483 -24.48 -27.07 33.06
C VAL A 483 -25.17 -26.88 31.71
N THR A 484 -25.29 -27.95 30.92
CA THR A 484 -26.05 -27.92 29.66
C THR A 484 -27.53 -28.23 29.90
N ASN A 485 -28.41 -27.95 28.93
CA ASN A 485 -29.83 -28.28 29.03
C ASN A 485 -30.10 -29.78 29.31
N ASN A 486 -29.21 -30.68 28.87
CA ASN A 486 -29.34 -32.12 29.11
C ASN A 486 -29.03 -32.50 30.56
N ASP A 487 -28.19 -31.73 31.26
CA ASP A 487 -27.70 -32.03 32.61
C ASP A 487 -28.62 -31.49 33.72
N ARG A 488 -29.73 -30.84 33.36
CA ARG A 488 -30.66 -30.17 34.29
C ARG A 488 -31.31 -31.13 35.29
N HIS A 489 -31.48 -32.39 34.92
CA HIS A 489 -32.02 -33.42 35.80
C HIS A 489 -31.03 -33.79 36.92
N ILE A 490 -29.73 -33.83 36.62
CA ILE A 490 -28.65 -34.11 37.58
C ILE A 490 -28.62 -33.02 38.67
N LEU A 491 -28.85 -31.76 38.31
CA LEU A 491 -28.92 -30.67 39.29
C LEU A 491 -30.05 -30.87 40.30
N ARG A 492 -31.24 -31.30 39.85
CA ARG A 492 -32.38 -31.57 40.74
C ARG A 492 -32.11 -32.73 41.69
N ASP A 493 -31.43 -33.77 41.21
CA ASP A 493 -31.04 -34.91 42.04
C ASP A 493 -30.05 -34.48 43.14
N ILE A 494 -29.11 -33.59 42.82
CA ILE A 494 -28.15 -33.02 43.78
C ILE A 494 -28.87 -32.12 44.80
N GLU A 495 -29.80 -31.26 44.35
CA GLU A 495 -30.62 -30.40 45.24
C GLU A 495 -31.38 -31.23 46.28
N GLN A 496 -32.03 -32.32 45.84
CA GLN A 496 -32.76 -33.22 46.72
C GLN A 496 -31.83 -33.99 47.67
N PHE A 497 -30.71 -34.52 47.16
CA PHE A 497 -29.80 -35.34 47.96
C PHE A 497 -29.13 -34.54 49.08
N TYR A 498 -28.70 -33.31 48.80
CA TYR A 498 -28.01 -32.45 49.77
C TYR A 498 -28.93 -31.47 50.51
N ASN A 499 -30.24 -31.47 50.19
CA ASN A 499 -31.22 -30.49 50.68
C ASN A 499 -30.70 -29.04 50.55
N ALA A 500 -30.18 -28.72 49.37
CA ALA A 500 -29.57 -27.44 49.04
C ALA A 500 -30.32 -26.78 47.88
N GLN A 501 -30.21 -25.45 47.76
CA GLN A 501 -30.81 -24.70 46.67
C GLN A 501 -29.72 -24.24 45.69
N ILE A 502 -29.82 -24.66 44.43
CA ILE A 502 -28.89 -24.29 43.35
C ILE A 502 -29.55 -23.17 42.53
N GLN A 503 -28.92 -22.00 42.48
CA GLN A 503 -29.49 -20.81 41.82
C GLN A 503 -28.81 -20.55 40.49
N GLU A 504 -29.58 -20.10 39.50
CA GLU A 504 -29.02 -19.63 38.22
C GLU A 504 -28.25 -18.34 38.47
N MET A 505 -27.04 -18.23 37.91
CA MET A 505 -26.18 -17.09 38.13
C MET A 505 -26.79 -15.85 37.48
N PRO A 506 -26.98 -14.74 38.22
CA PRO A 506 -27.45 -13.49 37.63
C PRO A 506 -26.43 -12.95 36.62
N LEU A 507 -26.91 -12.20 35.61
CA LEU A 507 -26.07 -11.62 34.54
C LEU A 507 -24.99 -10.67 35.10
N ASP A 508 -25.25 -10.05 36.26
CA ASP A 508 -24.34 -9.16 36.97
C ASP A 508 -23.46 -9.96 37.96
N GLY A 509 -22.55 -10.77 37.42
CA GLY A 509 -21.72 -11.73 38.16
C GLY A 509 -20.63 -11.27 39.18
N PRO A 510 -20.33 -9.98 39.47
CA PRO A 510 -19.24 -9.67 40.42
C PRO A 510 -19.59 -9.69 41.93
N ASP A 511 -20.85 -9.52 42.34
CA ASP A 511 -21.19 -9.20 43.75
C ASP A 511 -21.55 -10.43 44.63
N LEU A 512 -21.13 -11.63 44.23
CA LEU A 512 -21.56 -12.89 44.87
C LEU A 512 -20.51 -13.57 45.78
N ILE A 513 -19.45 -12.86 46.21
CA ILE A 513 -18.43 -13.39 47.14
C ILE A 513 -18.26 -12.51 48.38
#